data_AF-A0A1M3C948-F1
#
_entry.id   AF-A0A1M3C948-F1
#
_cell.length_a   1.000
_cell.length_b   1.000
_cell.length_c   1.000
_cell.angle_alpha   90.00
_cell.angle_beta   90.00
_cell.angle_gamma   90.00
#
_symmetry.space_group_name_H-M   'P 1'
#
loop_
_entity.id
_entity.type
_entity.pdbx_description
1 polymer ?
#
loop_
_entity_poly.entity_id
_entity_poly.type
_entity_poly.pdbx_seq_one_letter_code
_entity_poly.pdbx_strand_id
1 'polypeptide(L)'
;FPEGDVTIIGSVASGAEIVAGGSIHVYGPLRGRALAGSAGNAGARIFCRKLEAELIAIDGFYKTADDMDPDLRGKPAQIWLEGETIKAATLG
;
A
#
# COMPACT_ATOMS: atom_id res chain seq x y z
N PHE A 1 -0.27 14.31 -13.68
CA PHE A 1 0.13 13.08 -14.38
C PHE A 1 -0.54 11.91 -13.68
N PRO A 2 -1.48 11.20 -14.32
CA PRO A 2 -2.22 10.11 -13.68
C PRO A 2 -1.32 8.93 -13.28
N GLU A 3 -0.09 8.87 -13.80
CA GLU A 3 0.87 7.78 -13.61
C GLU A 3 1.90 8.04 -12.50
N GLY A 4 1.81 9.17 -11.80
CA GLY A 4 2.79 9.56 -10.80
C GLY A 4 2.67 8.82 -9.46
N ASP A 5 3.72 8.92 -8.67
CA ASP A 5 3.74 8.47 -7.28
C ASP A 5 3.02 9.46 -6.36
N VAL A 6 2.51 8.96 -5.24
CA VAL A 6 1.94 9.79 -4.16
C VAL A 6 2.75 9.60 -2.89
N THR A 7 3.20 10.71 -2.30
CA THR A 7 3.87 10.71 -1.00
C THR A 7 3.02 11.44 0.04
N ILE A 8 2.78 10.77 1.17
CA ILE A 8 2.05 11.30 2.32
C ILE A 8 3.04 11.48 3.48
N ILE A 9 3.15 12.71 3.98
CA ILE A 9 3.85 13.03 5.22
C ILE A 9 2.85 13.04 6.36
N GLY A 10 2.83 11.97 7.16
CA GLY A 10 1.90 11.81 8.27
C GLY A 10 0.99 10.58 8.12
N SER A 11 -0.16 10.62 8.79
CA SER A 11 -1.06 9.47 8.88
C SER A 11 -2.15 9.47 7.82
N VAL A 12 -2.51 8.27 7.37
CA VAL A 12 -3.72 8.00 6.60
C VAL A 12 -4.75 7.42 7.57
N ALA A 13 -5.87 8.13 7.74
CA ALA A 13 -6.93 7.71 8.65
C ALA A 13 -7.76 6.55 8.09
N SER A 14 -8.48 5.84 8.97
CA SER A 14 -9.50 4.86 8.55
C SER A 14 -10.56 5.55 7.69
N GLY A 15 -11.08 4.82 6.69
CA GLY A 15 -12.01 5.34 5.69
C GLY A 15 -11.38 6.20 4.58
N ALA A 16 -10.15 6.70 4.76
CA ALA A 16 -9.45 7.44 3.71
C ALA A 16 -9.01 6.53 2.56
N GLU A 17 -8.92 7.09 1.36
CA GLU A 17 -8.50 6.36 0.15
C GLU A 17 -7.42 7.13 -0.58
N ILE A 18 -6.35 6.43 -0.95
CA ILE A 18 -5.27 6.95 -1.76
C ILE A 18 -5.23 6.16 -3.06
N VAL A 19 -5.21 6.88 -4.18
CA VAL A 19 -5.07 6.30 -5.52
C VAL A 19 -3.89 6.94 -6.21
N ALA A 20 -2.97 6.11 -6.72
CA ALA A 20 -1.80 6.54 -7.47
C ALA A 20 -1.59 5.63 -8.69
N GLY A 21 -1.24 6.20 -9.84
CA GLY A 21 -0.83 5.41 -10.99
C GLY A 21 0.57 4.82 -10.82
N GLY A 22 1.42 5.45 -10.01
CA GLY A 22 2.71 4.94 -9.56
C GLY A 22 2.62 4.30 -8.17
N SER A 23 3.69 4.46 -7.41
CA SER A 23 3.86 3.97 -6.05
C SER A 23 3.23 4.91 -5.00
N ILE A 24 2.93 4.36 -3.83
CA ILE A 24 2.43 5.12 -2.68
C ILE A 24 3.44 5.03 -1.54
N HIS A 25 3.82 6.19 -0.99
CA HIS A 25 4.73 6.30 0.14
C HIS A 25 4.02 6.97 1.31
N VAL A 26 3.85 6.26 2.42
CA VAL A 26 3.22 6.78 3.64
C VAL A 26 4.26 6.86 4.75
N TYR A 27 4.72 8.07 5.07
CA TYR A 27 5.64 8.29 6.19
C TYR A 27 4.89 8.45 7.51
N GLY A 28 4.04 7.46 7.82
CA GLY A 28 3.24 7.36 9.03
C GLY A 28 2.39 6.09 9.04
N PRO A 29 1.36 6.01 9.91
CA PRO A 29 0.41 4.91 9.89
C PRO A 29 -0.47 4.96 8.64
N LEU A 30 -0.58 3.83 7.95
CA LEU A 30 -1.53 3.62 6.87
C LEU A 30 -2.72 2.82 7.43
N ARG A 31 -3.85 3.48 7.74
CA ARG A 31 -5.07 2.83 8.25
C ARG A 31 -6.18 2.68 7.22
N GLY A 32 -6.23 3.59 6.26
CA GLY A 32 -7.22 3.56 5.19
C GLY A 32 -6.84 2.58 4.08
N ARG A 33 -7.23 2.91 2.85
CA ARG A 33 -6.99 2.12 1.64
C ARG A 33 -5.92 2.76 0.76
N ALA A 34 -5.04 1.93 0.20
CA ALA A 34 -4.00 2.37 -0.72
C ALA A 34 -4.06 1.55 -2.02
N LEU A 35 -4.32 2.23 -3.13
CA LEU A 35 -4.43 1.66 -4.47
C LEU A 35 -3.31 2.24 -5.33
N ALA A 36 -2.21 1.50 -5.45
CA ALA A 36 -1.07 1.86 -6.29
C ALA A 36 -1.17 1.18 -7.65
N GLY A 37 -0.41 1.69 -8.62
CA GLY A 37 -0.40 1.11 -9.96
C GLY A 37 -1.73 1.24 -10.72
N SER A 38 -2.59 2.21 -10.37
CA SER A 38 -3.94 2.35 -10.96
C SER A 38 -3.94 2.63 -12.47
N ALA A 39 -2.77 2.93 -13.04
CA ALA A 39 -2.55 3.15 -14.46
C ALA A 39 -2.05 1.88 -15.21
N GLY A 40 -2.19 0.69 -14.62
CA GLY A 40 -1.70 -0.56 -15.24
C GLY A 40 -0.25 -0.90 -14.87
N ASN A 41 0.22 -0.45 -13.71
CA ASN A 41 1.62 -0.58 -13.30
C ASN A 41 1.80 -1.65 -12.22
N ALA A 42 1.94 -2.90 -12.62
CA ALA A 42 2.33 -4.04 -11.78
C ALA A 42 3.66 -3.84 -11.01
N GLY A 43 4.52 -2.94 -11.50
CA GLY A 43 5.79 -2.56 -10.87
C GLY A 43 5.64 -1.61 -9.68
N ALA A 44 4.45 -1.03 -9.46
CA ALA A 44 4.22 -0.11 -8.36
C ALA A 44 4.41 -0.78 -6.99
N ARG A 45 4.68 0.04 -5.98
CA ARG A 45 4.95 -0.38 -4.61
C ARG A 45 4.16 0.47 -3.63
N ILE A 46 3.85 -0.08 -2.47
CA ILE A 46 3.32 0.67 -1.34
C ILE A 46 4.30 0.57 -0.19
N PHE A 47 4.64 1.69 0.42
CA PHE A 47 5.51 1.78 1.59
C PHE A 47 4.77 2.46 2.73
N CYS A 48 4.92 1.95 3.95
CA CYS A 48 4.39 2.62 5.13
C CYS A 48 5.28 2.45 6.35
N ARG A 49 5.18 3.36 7.33
CA ARG A 49 5.87 3.24 8.62
C ARG A 49 5.13 2.35 9.61
N LYS A 50 3.80 2.22 9.48
CA LYS A 50 2.99 1.24 10.20
C LYS A 50 1.90 0.71 9.28
N LEU A 51 1.92 -0.59 9.02
CA LEU A 51 0.88 -1.27 8.25
C LEU A 51 -0.33 -1.56 9.14
N GLU A 52 -1.40 -0.80 8.94
CA GLU A 52 -2.69 -0.94 9.64
C GLU A 52 -3.85 -0.84 8.63
N ALA A 53 -3.57 -1.10 7.34
CA ALA A 53 -4.43 -0.75 6.23
C ALA A 53 -5.71 -1.59 6.22
N GLU A 54 -6.82 -0.99 5.83
CA GLU A 54 -8.07 -1.69 5.53
C GLU A 54 -7.93 -2.54 4.26
N LEU A 55 -7.25 -1.98 3.24
CA LEU A 55 -7.02 -2.62 1.95
C LEU A 55 -5.77 -2.04 1.28
N ILE A 56 -5.03 -2.93 0.61
CA ILE A 56 -3.90 -2.58 -0.26
C ILE A 56 -4.14 -3.21 -1.63
N ALA A 57 -3.92 -2.44 -2.69
CA ALA A 57 -4.02 -2.90 -4.06
C ALA A 57 -2.86 -2.43 -4.93
N ILE A 58 -2.41 -3.29 -5.84
CA ILE A 58 -1.41 -2.99 -6.86
C ILE A 58 -1.91 -3.59 -8.17
N ASP A 59 -2.11 -2.75 -9.18
CA ASP A 59 -2.53 -3.16 -10.53
C ASP A 59 -3.79 -4.04 -10.54
N GLY A 60 -4.80 -3.65 -9.74
CA GLY A 60 -6.09 -4.34 -9.66
C GLY A 60 -6.13 -5.58 -8.75
N PHE A 61 -4.98 -6.16 -8.39
CA PHE A 61 -4.90 -7.18 -7.35
C PHE A 61 -4.95 -6.52 -5.98
N TYR A 62 -5.62 -7.14 -5.00
CA TYR A 62 -5.78 -6.55 -3.66
C TYR A 62 -5.69 -7.59 -2.54
N LYS A 63 -5.42 -7.08 -1.33
CA LYS A 63 -5.56 -7.80 -0.06
C LYS A 63 -6.30 -6.91 0.93
N THR A 64 -7.20 -7.52 1.69
CA THR A 64 -7.87 -6.88 2.82
C THR A 64 -7.05 -7.03 4.10
N ALA A 65 -7.46 -6.34 5.16
CA ALA A 65 -6.88 -6.49 6.50
C ALA A 65 -6.84 -7.96 6.98
N ASP A 66 -7.84 -8.76 6.63
CA ASP A 66 -7.94 -10.17 7.06
C ASP A 66 -6.99 -11.09 6.28
N ASP A 67 -6.55 -10.70 5.07
CA ASP A 67 -5.62 -11.45 4.22
C ASP A 67 -4.14 -11.10 4.45
N MET A 68 -3.89 -10.05 5.24
CA MET A 68 -2.55 -9.58 5.56
C MET A 68 -1.95 -10.40 6.70
N ASP A 69 -0.63 -10.64 6.61
CA ASP A 69 0.10 -11.32 7.67
C ASP A 69 0.00 -10.51 8.98
N PRO A 70 -0.59 -11.07 10.05
CA PRO A 70 -0.73 -10.39 11.33
C PRO A 70 0.62 -9.92 11.90
N ASP A 71 1.72 -10.61 11.58
CA ASP A 71 3.05 -10.25 12.05
C ASP A 71 3.57 -8.96 11.42
N LEU A 72 2.99 -8.48 10.33
CA LEU A 72 3.34 -7.19 9.72
C LEU A 72 2.58 -6.01 10.32
N ARG A 73 1.53 -6.26 11.11
CA ARG A 73 0.66 -5.20 11.64
C ARG A 73 1.46 -4.25 12.54
N GLY A 74 1.29 -2.95 12.29
CA GLY A 74 1.97 -1.89 13.04
C GLY A 74 3.46 -1.75 12.72
N LYS A 75 4.04 -2.59 11.86
CA LYS A 75 5.45 -2.53 11.47
C LYS A 75 5.64 -1.66 10.22
N PRO A 76 6.85 -1.09 10.02
CA PRO A 76 7.23 -0.55 8.73
C PRO A 76 7.19 -1.67 7.68
N ALA A 77 6.55 -1.43 6.54
CA ALA A 77 6.35 -2.47 5.54
C ALA A 77 6.45 -1.94 4.11
N GLN A 78 6.99 -2.79 3.23
CA GLN A 78 6.90 -2.67 1.79
C GLN A 78 5.92 -3.72 1.28
N ILE A 79 5.08 -3.32 0.33
CA ILE A 79 4.12 -4.16 -0.37
C ILE A 79 4.45 -4.12 -1.86
N TRP A 80 4.40 -5.27 -2.51
CA TRP A 80 4.63 -5.42 -3.94
C TRP A 80 3.76 -6.52 -4.54
N LEU A 81 3.64 -6.48 -5.86
CA LEU A 81 3.01 -7.53 -6.64
C LEU A 81 4.08 -8.48 -7.20
N GLU A 82 3.86 -9.78 -7.03
CA GLU A 82 4.66 -10.86 -7.65
C GLU A 82 3.71 -11.77 -8.44
N GLY A 83 3.73 -11.64 -9.76
CA GLY A 83 2.69 -12.22 -10.62
C GLY A 83 1.33 -11.60 -10.30
N GLU A 84 0.39 -12.41 -9.84
CA GLU A 84 -0.96 -12.00 -9.42
C GLU A 84 -1.13 -11.98 -7.89
N THR A 85 -0.03 -12.16 -7.14
CA THR A 85 -0.06 -12.27 -5.68
C THR A 85 0.57 -11.05 -5.02
N ILE A 86 -0.19 -10.39 -4.13
CA ILE A 86 0.37 -9.36 -3.27
C ILE A 86 1.24 -9.99 -2.17
N LYS A 87 2.48 -9.51 -2.11
CA LYS A 87 3.48 -9.82 -1.10
C LYS A 87 3.75 -8.60 -0.23
N ALA A 88 4.16 -8.84 1.01
CA ALA A 88 4.55 -7.80 1.93
C ALA A 88 5.69 -8.29 2.82
N ALA A 89 6.57 -7.38 3.22
CA ALA A 89 7.67 -7.64 4.14
C ALA A 89 7.98 -6.40 4.96
N THR A 90 8.57 -6.60 6.13
CA THR A 90 9.04 -5.49 6.98
C THR A 90 10.17 -4.72 6.31
N LEU A 91 10.14 -3.39 6.42
CA LEU A 91 11.28 -2.53 6.08
C LEU A 91 12.19 -2.43 7.30
N GLY A 92 13.45 -2.83 7.12
CA GLY A 92 14.51 -2.73 8.14
C GLY A 92 14.92 -1.29 8.45
#